data_AF-A0A832MS25-F1
#
_entry.id   AF-A0A832MS25-F1
#
_cell.length_a   1.000
_cell.length_b   1.000
_cell.length_c   1.000
_cell.angle_alpha   90.00
_cell.angle_beta   90.00
_cell.angle_gamma   90.00
#
_symmetry.space_group_name_H-M   'P 1'
#
loop_
_entity.id
_entity.type
_entity.pdbx_description
1 polymer ?
#
loop_
_entity_poly.entity_id
_entity_poly.type
_entity_poly.pdbx_seq_one_letter_code
_entity_poly.pdbx_strand_id
1 'polypeptide(L)' 'FGLFMVLLWSIRFFIEFYKEWQGGIETLFAINLNTGQLLSIPLVLIGFYFMFRKPKN' A
#
# COMPACT_ATOMS: atom_id res chain seq x y z
N PHE A 1 -8.70 14.38 -0.28
CA PHE A 1 -7.47 13.76 -0.83
C PHE A 1 -7.03 12.53 -0.02
N GLY A 2 -6.84 12.62 1.30
CA GLY A 2 -6.41 11.48 2.13
C GLY A 2 -7.28 10.21 2.03
N LEU A 3 -8.61 10.35 2.06
CA LEU A 3 -9.54 9.22 1.93
C LEU A 3 -9.39 8.44 0.61
N PHE A 4 -9.21 9.14 -0.50
CA PHE A 4 -9.00 8.51 -1.81
C PHE A 4 -7.71 7.71 -1.85
N MET A 5 -6.61 8.26 -1.31
CA MET A 5 -5.34 7.53 -1.20
C MET A 5 -5.51 6.25 -0.37
N VAL A 6 -6.10 6.34 0.82
CA VAL A 6 -6.30 5.17 1.69
C VAL A 6 -7.10 4.09 0.98
N LEU A 7 -8.23 4.44 0.37
CA LEU A 7 -9.12 3.47 -0.30
C LEU A 7 -8.45 2.81 -1.52
N LEU A 8 -7.82 3.60 -2.39
CA LEU A 8 -7.18 3.10 -3.62
C LEU A 8 -6.05 2.10 -3.30
N TRP A 9 -5.16 2.48 -2.37
CA TRP A 9 -4.02 1.65 -2.01
C TRP A 9 -4.42 0.47 -1.12
N SER A 10 -5.49 0.57 -0.33
CA SER A 10 -6.04 -0.57 0.41
C SER A 10 -6.63 -1.64 -0.53
N ILE A 11 -7.47 -1.25 -1.48
CA ILE A 11 -8.01 -2.19 -2.48
C ILE A 11 -6.88 -2.87 -3.25
N ARG A 12 -5.84 -2.11 -3.66
CA ARG A 12 -4.66 -2.67 -4.32
C ARG A 12 -3.95 -3.70 -3.45
N PHE A 13 -3.76 -3.42 -2.17
CA PHE A 13 -3.16 -4.37 -1.21
C PHE A 13 -3.96 -5.68 -1.12
N PHE A 14 -5.30 -5.59 -1.05
CA PHE A 14 -6.16 -6.77 -1.00
C PHE A 14 -6.16 -7.57 -2.31
N ILE A 15 -6.26 -6.92 -3.47
CA ILE A 15 -6.22 -7.59 -4.78
C ILE A 15 -4.91 -8.37 -4.97
N GLU A 16 -3.80 -7.84 -4.47
CA GLU A 16 -2.49 -8.48 -4.59
C GLU A 16 -2.37 -9.79 -3.78
N PHE A 17 -3.24 -10.06 -2.80
CA PHE A 17 -3.32 -11.39 -2.15
C PHE A 17 -3.99 -12.45 -3.02
N TYR A 18 -4.88 -12.02 -3.91
CA TYR A 18 -5.60 -12.92 -4.82
C TYR A 18 -4.83 -13.17 -6.11
N LYS A 19 -3.79 -12.37 -6.38
CA LYS A 19 -2.90 -12.57 -7.52
C LYS A 19 -1.84 -13.62 -7.20
N GLU A 20 -1.52 -14.43 -8.20
CA GLU A 20 -0.41 -15.36 -8.11
C GLU A 20 0.92 -14.61 -7.99
N TRP A 21 1.81 -15.13 -7.16
CA TRP A 21 3.15 -14.60 -6.95
C TRP A 21 3.96 -14.79 -8.22
N GLN A 22 4.14 -13.71 -8.99
CA GLN A 22 4.82 -13.77 -10.29
C GLN A 22 6.35 -13.91 -10.19
N GLY A 23 6.89 -14.09 -8.98
CA GLY A 23 8.34 -14.23 -8.77
C GLY A 23 9.07 -12.94 -9.11
N GLY A 24 9.04 -11.97 -8.19
CA GLY A 24 9.68 -10.67 -8.34
C GLY A 24 10.68 -10.36 -7.23
N ILE A 25 10.72 -9.09 -6.82
CA ILE A 25 11.63 -8.53 -5.79
C ILE A 25 11.55 -9.31 -4.46
N GLU A 26 10.43 -10.00 -4.22
CA GLU A 26 10.17 -10.86 -3.05
C GLU A 26 11.16 -12.02 -2.90
N THR A 27 11.56 -12.64 -4.01
CA THR A 27 12.54 -13.72 -4.01
C THR A 27 13.96 -13.18 -3.76
N LEU A 28 14.20 -11.91 -4.08
CA LEU A 28 15.50 -11.24 -3.93
C LEU A 28 15.76 -10.76 -2.49
N PHE A 29 14.72 -10.30 -1.79
CA PHE A 29 14.84 -9.78 -0.41
C PHE A 29 14.38 -10.77 0.67
N ALA A 30 13.95 -11.99 0.30
CA ALA A 30 13.37 -12.99 1.22
C ALA A 30 12.18 -12.45 2.04
N ILE A 31 11.44 -11.50 1.46
CA ILE A 31 10.27 -10.89 2.09
C ILE A 31 9.05 -11.55 1.45
N ASN A 32 8.20 -12.21 2.25
CA ASN A 32 6.95 -12.84 1.80
C ASN A 32 5.85 -11.80 1.48
N LEU A 33 6.19 -10.64 0.91
CA LEU A 33 5.26 -9.55 0.57
C LEU A 33 5.42 -9.14 -0.88
N ASN A 34 4.34 -9.24 -1.65
CA ASN A 34 4.32 -8.89 -3.06
C ASN A 34 4.78 -7.45 -3.26
N THR A 35 5.42 -7.13 -4.38
CA THR A 35 5.91 -5.78 -4.70
C THR A 35 4.76 -4.76 -4.62
N GLY A 36 3.56 -5.15 -5.07
CA GLY A 36 2.35 -4.35 -4.92
C GLY A 36 1.93 -4.13 -3.46
N GLN A 37 2.12 -5.12 -2.59
CA GLN A 37 1.81 -5.01 -1.15
C GLN A 37 2.81 -4.10 -0.43
N LEU A 38 4.11 -4.29 -0.70
CA LEU A 38 5.19 -3.49 -0.14
C LEU A 38 5.01 -2.00 -0.43
N LEU A 39 4.62 -1.66 -1.67
CA LEU A 39 4.38 -0.27 -2.07
C LEU A 39 3.05 0.28 -1.53
N SER A 40 2.03 -0.57 -1.34
CA SER A 40 0.71 -0.11 -0.88
C SER A 40 0.70 0.29 0.59
N ILE A 41 1.45 -0.41 1.46
CA ILE A 41 1.55 -0.12 2.90
C ILE A 41 1.97 1.35 3.20
N PRO A 42 3.12 1.86 2.69
CA PRO A 42 3.53 3.23 2.96
C PRO A 42 2.56 4.25 2.36
N LEU A 43 1.91 3.95 1.24
CA LEU A 43 0.95 4.86 0.60
C LEU A 43 -0.37 4.94 1.37
N VAL A 44 -0.83 3.84 1.98
CA VAL A 44 -1.94 3.86 2.93
C VAL A 44 -1.59 4.69 4.17
N LEU A 45 -0.38 4.53 4.73
CA LEU A 45 0.09 5.31 5.87
C LEU A 45 0.19 6.81 5.56
N ILE A 46 0.70 7.17 4.38
CA ILE A 46 0.72 8.57 3.90
C ILE A 46 -0.70 9.09 3.71
N GLY A 47 -1.61 8.26 3.20
CA GLY A 47 -3.03 8.59 3.09
C GLY A 47 -3.65 8.92 4.45
N PHE A 48 -3.39 8.11 5.47
CA PHE A 48 -3.81 8.39 6.85
C PHE A 48 -3.14 9.64 7.42
N TYR A 49 -1.85 9.85 7.17
CA TYR A 49 -1.16 11.07 7.56
C TYR A 49 -1.84 12.31 6.98
N PHE A 50 -2.16 12.33 5.69
CA PHE A 50 -2.89 13.45 5.07
C PHE A 50 -4.34 13.57 5.55
N MET A 51 -4.95 12.49 6.03
CA MET A 51 -6.31 12.50 6.58
C MET A 51 -6.35 13.12 7.99
N PHE A 52 -5.38 12.78 8.85
CA PHE A 52 -5.33 13.22 10.24
C PHE A 52 -4.46 14.45 10.48
N ARG A 53 -3.64 14.85 9.50
CA ARG A 53 -2.91 16.11 9.55
C ARG A 53 -3.92 17.25 9.55
N LYS A 54 -4.01 17.96 10.68
CA LYS A 54 -4.81 19.17 10.81
C LYS A 54 -4.36 20.20 9.76
N PRO A 55 -5.27 20.83 9.00
CA PRO A 55 -4.92 22.02 8.25
C PRO A 55 -4.41 23.05 9.25
N LYS A 56 -3.22 23.60 9.00
CA LYS A 56 -2.65 24.66 9.83
C LYS A 56 -3.47 25.91 9.50
N ASN A 57 -4.27 26.37 10.46
CA ASN A 57 -4.94 27.67 10.39
C ASN A 57 -3.91 28.79 10.24
#